data_AF-A0A9E2H9R9-F1
#
_entry.id   AF-A0A9E2H9R9-F1
#
_cell.length_a   1.000
_cell.length_b   1.000
_cell.length_c   1.000
_cell.angle_alpha   90.00
_cell.angle_beta   90.00
_cell.angle_gamma   90.00
#
_symmetry.space_group_name_H-M   'P 1'
#
loop_
_entity.id
_entity.type
_entity.pdbx_description
1 polymer ?
#
loop_
_entity_poly.entity_id
_entity_poly.type
_entity_poly.pdbx_seq_one_letter_code
_entity_poly.pdbx_strand_id
1 'polypeptide(L)'
;SFTVQMNRTEALDASRAAVRETKLTLPRHQPIIEEFARHMASDAKILEENEETGVKKYKYVRTGADHFSLSFTYAWLAASNQRRRAGTWGRR
;
A
#
# COMPACT_ATOMS: atom_id res chain seq x y z
N SER A 1 -23.66 -4.05 11.46
CA SER A 1 -22.19 -3.93 11.50
C SER A 1 -21.70 -3.58 10.11
N PHE A 2 -21.03 -2.44 9.93
CA PHE A 2 -20.46 -2.07 8.63
C PHE A 2 -19.07 -2.68 8.51
N THR A 3 -18.90 -3.65 7.61
CA THR A 3 -17.59 -4.26 7.35
C THR A 3 -16.95 -3.56 6.15
N VAL A 4 -15.77 -2.97 6.35
CA VAL A 4 -15.00 -2.40 5.24
C VAL A 4 -14.28 -3.54 4.53
N GLN A 5 -14.76 -3.90 3.33
CA GLN A 5 -14.08 -4.84 2.45
C GLN A 5 -12.99 -4.07 1.70
N MET A 6 -11.73 -4.48 1.88
CA MET A 6 -10.58 -3.88 1.21
C MET A 6 -9.71 -4.97 0.59
N ASN A 7 -9.38 -4.83 -0.69
CA ASN A 7 -8.38 -5.67 -1.31
C ASN A 7 -6.98 -5.23 -0.86
N ARG A 8 -6.37 -6.01 0.05
CA ARG A 8 -5.04 -5.74 0.60
C ARG A 8 -3.96 -5.67 -0.47
N THR A 9 -4.05 -6.50 -1.52
CA THR A 9 -3.06 -6.52 -2.60
C THR A 9 -3.11 -5.23 -3.41
N GLU A 10 -4.30 -4.74 -3.76
CA GLU A 10 -4.45 -3.47 -4.48
C GLU A 10 -4.01 -2.26 -3.64
N ALA A 11 -4.30 -2.27 -2.33
CA ALA A 11 -3.87 -1.20 -1.44
C ALA A 11 -2.33 -1.12 -1.36
N LEU A 12 -1.67 -2.28 -1.23
CA LEU A 12 -0.20 -2.35 -1.24
C LEU A 12 0.37 -1.95 -2.60
N ASP A 13 -0.22 -2.41 -3.72
CA ASP A 13 0.22 -2.00 -5.06
C ASP A 13 0.17 -0.47 -5.22
N ALA A 14 -0.92 0.17 -4.77
CA ALA A 14 -1.10 1.61 -4.84
C ALA A 14 -0.09 2.37 -3.96
N SER A 15 0.15 1.92 -2.74
CA SER A 15 1.12 2.56 -1.84
C SER A 15 2.55 2.41 -2.34
N ARG A 16 2.91 1.25 -2.89
CA ARG A 16 4.23 1.00 -3.49
C ARG A 16 4.45 1.79 -4.78
N ALA A 17 3.42 1.94 -5.61
CA ALA A 17 3.48 2.81 -6.78
C ALA A 17 3.75 4.25 -6.36
N ALA A 18 3.11 4.76 -5.31
CA ALA A 18 3.34 6.12 -4.83
C ALA A 18 4.79 6.39 -4.43
N VAL A 19 5.46 5.40 -3.81
CA VAL A 19 6.88 5.50 -3.44
C VAL A 19 7.76 5.47 -4.67
N ARG A 20 7.55 4.51 -5.58
CA ARG A 20 8.35 4.37 -6.82
C ARG A 20 8.22 5.58 -7.73
N GLU A 21 7.03 6.16 -7.81
CA GLU A 21 6.73 7.35 -8.60
C GLU A 21 7.08 8.65 -7.87
N THR A 22 7.76 8.57 -6.72
CA THR A 22 8.22 9.74 -5.94
C THR A 22 7.10 10.72 -5.57
N LYS A 23 5.88 10.21 -5.31
CA LYS A 23 4.71 11.01 -4.91
C LYS A 23 4.74 11.44 -3.44
N LEU A 24 5.84 11.19 -2.74
CA LEU A 24 6.01 11.40 -1.31
C LEU A 24 7.13 12.40 -1.07
N THR A 25 6.88 13.35 -0.17
CA THR A 25 7.93 14.18 0.41
C THR A 25 8.30 13.59 1.76
N LEU A 26 9.51 13.05 1.87
CA LEU A 26 10.04 12.55 3.14
C LEU A 26 10.78 13.66 3.89
N PRO A 27 10.76 13.64 5.24
CA PRO A 27 11.67 14.46 6.04
C PRO A 27 13.15 14.23 5.67
N ARG A 28 14.03 15.11 6.15
CA ARG A 28 15.48 14.94 6.00
C ARG A 28 15.90 13.55 6.50
N HIS A 29 16.93 12.99 5.86
CA HIS A 29 17.50 11.70 6.21
C HIS A 29 17.83 11.60 7.71
N GLN A 30 17.19 10.66 8.38
CA GLN A 30 17.28 10.39 9.80
C GLN A 30 17.02 8.90 10.04
N PRO A 31 17.46 8.31 11.17
CA PRO A 31 17.33 6.87 11.42
C PRO A 31 15.91 6.30 11.24
N ILE A 32 14.89 7.08 11.61
CA ILE A 32 13.49 6.70 11.46
C ILE A 32 13.05 6.59 9.99
N ILE A 33 13.63 7.40 9.10
CA ILE A 33 13.36 7.36 7.66
C ILE A 33 14.03 6.13 7.02
N GLU A 34 15.21 5.74 7.51
CA GLU A 34 15.84 4.49 7.09
C GLU A 34 15.03 3.27 7.57
N GLU A 35 14.49 3.30 8.79
CA GLU A 35 13.62 2.25 9.30
C GLU A 35 12.33 2.15 8.50
N PHE A 36 11.71 3.29 8.18
CA PHE A 36 10.60 3.35 7.23
C PHE A 36 10.98 2.69 5.90
N ALA A 37 12.11 3.06 5.30
CA ALA A 37 12.56 2.49 4.03
C ALA A 37 12.79 0.97 4.11
N ARG A 38 13.41 0.48 5.19
CA ARG A 38 13.56 -0.96 5.44
C ARG A 38 12.21 -1.65 5.53
N HIS A 39 11.27 -1.12 6.31
CA HIS A 39 9.92 -1.69 6.44
C HIS A 39 9.15 -1.68 5.11
N MET A 40 9.36 -0.67 4.27
CA MET A 40 8.77 -0.58 2.92
C MET A 40 9.33 -1.61 1.94
N ALA A 41 10.50 -2.21 2.24
CA ALA A 41 11.11 -3.29 1.48
C ALA A 41 10.92 -4.68 2.12
N SER A 42 10.31 -4.76 3.31
CA SER A 42 10.04 -6.00 4.05
C SER A 42 8.80 -6.77 3.57
N ASP A 43 8.34 -6.51 2.35
CA ASP A 43 7.24 -7.24 1.72
C ASP A 43 7.58 -7.65 0.29
N ALA A 44 7.23 -8.89 -0.06
CA ALA A 44 7.44 -9.46 -1.38
C ALA A 44 6.11 -9.85 -2.03
N LYS A 45 5.91 -9.46 -3.29
CA LYS A 45 4.75 -9.89 -4.08
C LYS A 45 5.07 -11.23 -4.73
N ILE A 46 4.29 -12.25 -4.40
CA ILE A 46 4.42 -13.59 -4.96
C ILE A 46 3.17 -13.98 -5.73
N LEU A 47 3.36 -14.85 -6.72
CA LEU A 47 2.28 -15.49 -7.47
C LEU A 47 1.97 -16.83 -6.79
N GLU A 48 0.78 -16.95 -6.22
CA GLU A 48 0.27 -18.22 -5.72
C GLU A 48 -0.61 -18.83 -6.82
N GLU A 49 -0.30 -20.06 -7.20
CA GLU A 49 -1.10 -20.86 -8.11
C GLU A 49 -1.80 -21.96 -7.32
N ASN A 50 -3.11 -22.06 -7.45
CA ASN A 50 -3.86 -23.16 -6.88
C ASN A 50 -3.68 -24.39 -7.80
N GLU A 51 -3.02 -25.43 -7.30
CA GLU A 51 -2.63 -26.61 -8.09
C GLU A 51 -3.83 -27.40 -8.65
N GLU A 52 -5.00 -27.32 -8.00
CA GLU A 52 -6.21 -28.06 -8.42
C GLU A 52 -7.02 -27.32 -9.49
N THR A 53 -7.05 -25.98 -9.44
CA THR A 53 -7.89 -25.14 -10.30
C THR A 53 -7.09 -24.35 -11.34
N GLY A 54 -5.76 -24.30 -11.22
CA GLY A 54 -4.87 -23.46 -12.04
C GLY A 54 -5.02 -21.95 -11.80
N VAL A 55 -5.82 -21.54 -10.80
CA VAL A 55 -6.09 -20.12 -10.55
C VAL A 55 -4.87 -19.44 -9.95
N LYS A 56 -4.43 -18.37 -10.60
CA LYS A 56 -3.27 -17.56 -10.20
C LYS A 56 -3.71 -16.30 -9.45
N LYS A 57 -3.19 -16.11 -8.24
CA LYS A 57 -3.45 -14.93 -7.40
C LYS A 57 -2.15 -14.33 -6.89
N TYR A 58 -2.02 -13.01 -7.00
CA TYR A 58 -0.92 -12.30 -6.39
C TYR A 58 -1.20 -12.00 -4.92
N LYS A 59 -0.24 -12.30 -4.05
CA LYS A 59 -0.28 -11.95 -2.63
C LYS A 59 1.03 -11.32 -2.18
N TYR A 60 0.93 -10.44 -1.20
CA TYR A 60 2.11 -9.90 -0.51
C TYR A 60 2.41 -10.75 0.73
N VAL A 61 3.64 -11.25 0.82
CA VAL A 61 4.17 -11.95 1.98
C VAL A 61 5.12 -11.05 2.74
N ARG A 62 5.07 -11.15 4.07
CA ARG A 62 5.94 -10.41 4.99
C ARG A 62 7.28 -11.13 5.07
N THR A 63 8.37 -10.41 4.83
CA THR A 63 9.76 -10.93 4.92
C THR A 63 10.54 -10.32 6.09
N GLY A 64 10.01 -9.28 6.73
CA GLY A 64 10.62 -8.61 7.88
C GLY A 64 9.61 -7.75 8.65
N ALA A 65 10.07 -6.83 9.50
CA ALA A 65 9.18 -5.87 10.14
C ALA A 65 8.53 -4.94 9.10
N ASP A 66 7.21 -4.77 9.17
CA ASP A 66 6.39 -4.07 8.16
C ASP A 66 5.41 -3.06 8.77
N HIS A 67 5.57 -2.70 10.04
CA HIS A 67 4.64 -1.83 10.76
C HIS A 67 4.44 -0.47 10.07
N PHE A 68 5.54 0.14 9.60
CA PHE A 68 5.48 1.38 8.83
C PHE A 68 4.87 1.18 7.45
N SER A 69 5.16 0.06 6.80
CA SER A 69 4.64 -0.29 5.48
C SER A 69 3.11 -0.37 5.48
N LEU A 70 2.54 -1.10 6.44
CA LEU A 70 1.09 -1.26 6.55
C LEU A 70 0.42 0.04 6.97
N SER A 71 0.97 0.74 7.98
CA SER A 71 0.45 2.03 8.43
C SER A 71 0.39 3.05 7.29
N PHE A 72 1.47 3.15 6.51
CA PHE A 72 1.54 4.01 5.34
C PHE A 72 0.53 3.62 4.26
N THR A 73 0.33 2.32 4.03
CA THR A 73 -0.64 1.83 3.04
C THR A 73 -2.07 2.28 3.37
N TYR A 74 -2.47 2.21 4.64
CA TYR A 74 -3.77 2.72 5.08
C TYR A 74 -3.87 4.24 4.97
N ALA A 75 -2.83 4.96 5.38
CA ALA A 75 -2.79 6.42 5.26
C ALA A 75 -2.92 6.88 3.79
N TRP A 76 -2.20 6.22 2.88
CA TRP A 76 -2.26 6.50 1.45
C TRP A 76 -3.64 6.21 0.85
N LEU A 77 -4.25 5.09 1.24
CA LEU A 77 -5.60 4.75 0.78
C LEU A 77 -6.61 5.81 1.22
N ALA A 78 -6.59 6.21 2.50
CA ALA A 78 -7.47 7.25 3.02
C ALA A 78 -7.28 8.58 2.27
N ALA A 79 -6.04 9.02 2.08
CA ALA A 79 -5.72 10.25 1.37
C ALA A 79 -6.14 10.21 -0.11
N SER A 80 -5.89 9.10 -0.81
CA SER A 80 -6.27 8.92 -2.21
C SER A 80 -7.79 8.94 -2.42
N ASN A 81 -8.54 8.40 -1.46
CA ASN A 81 -10.01 8.39 -1.50
C ASN A 81 -10.59 9.79 -1.27
N GLN A 82 -9.95 10.60 -0.41
CA GLN A 82 -10.34 11.99 -0.18
C GLN A 82 -10.12 12.85 -1.42
N ARG A 83 -9.02 12.65 -2.15
CA ARG A 83 -8.73 13.36 -3.40
C ARG A 83 -9.74 13.04 -4.51
N ARG A 84 -10.28 11.82 -4.56
CA ARG A 84 -11.36 11.44 -5.49
C ARG A 84 -12.70 12.09 -5.16
N ARG A 85 -13.00 12.29 -3.87
CA ARG A 85 -14.27 12.91 -3.42
C ARG A 85 -14.29 14.43 -3.52
N ALA A 86 -13.15 15.09 -3.34
CA ALA A 86 -13.05 16.55 -3.48
C ALA A 86 -13.27 17.04 -4.93
N GLY A 87 -13.02 16.19 -5.93
CA GLY A 87 -13.25 16.51 -7.35
C GLY A 87 -14.71 16.53 -7.80
N THR A 88 -15.65 16.08 -6.95
CA THR A 88 -17.08 15.99 -7.29
C THR A 88 -17.91 17.14 -6.71
N TRP A 89 -17.32 17.99 -5.88
CA TRP A 89 -17.97 19.09 -5.15
C TRP A 89 -17.56 20.48 -5.68
N GLY A 90 -17.37 20.61 -6.99
CA GLY A 90 -16.97 21.87 -7.64
C GLY A 90 -17.50 22.07 -9.06
N ARG A 91 -18.45 21.26 -9.51
CA ARG A 91 -19.17 21.45 -10.78
C ARG A 91 -20.67 21.55 -10.50
N ARG A 92 -21.11 22.73 -10.11
CA ARG A 92 -22.47 23.23 -10.31
C ARG A 92 -22.40 24.74 -10.44
#